data_AF-A0A497GHX0-F1
#
_entry.id   AF-A0A497GHX0-F1
#
_cell.length_a   1.000
_cell.length_b   1.000
_cell.length_c   1.000
_cell.angle_alpha   90.00
_cell.angle_beta   90.00
_cell.angle_gamma   90.00
#
_symmetry.space_group_name_H-M   'P 1'
#
loop_
_entity.id
_entity.type
_entity.pdbx_description
1 polymer ?
#
loop_
_entity_poly.entity_id
_entity_poly.type
_entity_poly.pdbx_seq_one_letter_code
_entity_poly.pdbx_strand_id
1 'polypeptide(L)'
;MEDKIKSSIMIDRRFWKAFKSKVGSERELRALSQAVEEANEDEISGILIIKALEKLLGREKEIPLIISPVKPKVVTDAGKAIRELRGSRF
;
A
#
# COMPACT_ATOMS: atom_id res chain seq x y z
N MET A 1 -5.02 -5.71 18.75
CA MET A 1 -3.91 -6.69 18.72
C MET A 1 -4.40 -8.09 18.35
N GLU A 2 -5.69 -8.40 18.47
CA GLU A 2 -6.25 -9.72 18.14
C GLU A 2 -5.96 -10.20 16.71
N ASP A 3 -5.92 -9.30 15.71
CA ASP A 3 -5.68 -9.68 14.31
C ASP A 3 -4.23 -9.48 13.80
N LYS A 4 -3.26 -9.18 14.69
CA LYS A 4 -1.86 -8.95 14.29
C LYS A 4 -0.97 -10.14 14.64
N ILE A 5 -0.25 -10.66 13.65
CA ILE A 5 0.75 -11.71 13.84
C ILE A 5 2.12 -11.07 14.10
N LYS A 6 2.78 -11.46 15.20
CA LYS A 6 4.16 -11.08 15.47
C LYS A 6 5.11 -11.99 14.68
N SER A 7 5.76 -11.44 13.67
CA SER A 7 6.75 -12.17 12.86
C SER A 7 8.17 -11.69 13.13
N SER A 8 9.12 -12.63 13.12
CA SER A 8 10.55 -12.34 13.11
C SER A 8 11.09 -12.68 11.72
N ILE A 9 11.76 -11.73 11.07
CA ILE A 9 12.31 -11.89 9.73
C ILE A 9 13.79 -11.53 9.73
N MET A 10 14.60 -12.30 9.02
CA MET A 10 16.00 -11.95 8.78
C MET A 10 16.07 -10.99 7.59
N ILE A 11 16.70 -9.83 7.79
CA ILE A 11 16.84 -8.79 6.78
C ILE A 11 18.32 -8.39 6.70
N ASP A 12 18.78 -8.05 5.49
CA ASP A 12 20.11 -7.46 5.32
C ASP A 12 20.31 -6.23 6.22
N ARG A 13 21.48 -6.16 6.86
CA ARG A 13 21.79 -5.12 7.83
C ARG A 13 21.84 -3.72 7.22
N ARG A 14 22.33 -3.59 5.98
CA ARG A 14 22.45 -2.29 5.31
C ARG A 14 21.06 -1.81 4.88
N PHE A 15 20.27 -2.70 4.30
CA PHE A 15 18.88 -2.44 3.94
C PHE A 15 18.07 -1.98 5.17
N TRP A 16 18.13 -2.71 6.28
CA TRP A 16 17.40 -2.35 7.50
C TRP A 16 17.83 -0.99 8.07
N LYS A 17 19.12 -0.65 8.00
CA LYS A 17 19.60 0.68 8.41
C LYS A 17 19.03 1.79 7.53
N ALA A 18 19.06 1.61 6.21
CA ALA A 18 18.51 2.59 5.26
C ALA A 18 16.99 2.75 5.45
N PHE A 19 16.27 1.64 5.58
CA PHE A 19 14.83 1.64 5.85
C PHE A 19 14.48 2.41 7.13
N LYS A 20 15.16 2.10 8.26
CA LYS A 20 14.97 2.82 9.52
C LYS A 20 15.30 4.30 9.41
N SER A 21 16.33 4.67 8.65
CA SER A 21 16.69 6.07 8.46
C SER A 21 15.59 6.84 7.72
N LYS A 22 15.00 6.22 6.68
CA LYS A 22 13.91 6.80 5.90
C LYS A 22 12.61 6.91 6.71
N VAL A 23 12.23 5.85 7.42
CA VAL A 23 11.00 5.80 8.23
C VAL A 23 11.13 6.65 9.49
N GLY A 24 12.27 6.58 10.18
CA GLY A 24 12.52 7.29 11.45
C GLY A 24 12.68 8.80 11.31
N SER A 25 12.97 9.30 10.10
CA SER A 25 12.92 10.74 9.81
C SER A 25 11.51 11.26 9.57
N GLU A 26 10.57 10.39 9.20
CA GLU A 26 9.20 10.77 8.80
C GLU A 26 8.14 10.43 9.87
N ARG A 27 8.37 9.43 10.73
CA ARG A 27 7.42 8.95 11.75
C ARG A 27 8.13 8.42 13.01
N GLU A 28 7.53 8.61 14.20
CA GLU A 28 8.04 8.09 15.49
C GLU A 28 8.18 6.54 15.50
N LEU A 29 8.99 5.97 16.40
CA LEU A 29 9.32 4.53 16.50
C LEU A 29 8.11 3.56 16.49
N ARG A 30 6.91 4.01 16.89
CA ARG A 30 5.65 3.23 16.78
C ARG A 30 5.25 2.94 15.33
N ALA A 31 5.84 3.65 14.37
CA ALA A 31 5.55 3.55 12.95
C ALA A 31 6.40 2.51 12.20
N LEU A 32 7.37 1.84 12.84
CA LEU A 32 8.21 0.86 12.11
C LEU A 32 7.43 -0.37 11.66
N SER A 33 6.66 -0.99 12.55
CA SER A 33 5.81 -2.12 12.17
C SER A 33 4.75 -1.71 11.15
N GLN A 34 4.18 -0.52 11.31
CA GLN A 34 3.22 0.04 10.35
C GLN A 34 3.87 0.32 8.99
N ALA A 35 5.09 0.85 8.95
CA ALA A 35 5.79 1.10 7.69
C ALA A 35 6.18 -0.20 6.97
N VAL A 36 6.51 -1.26 7.73
CA VAL A 36 6.72 -2.60 7.16
C VAL A 36 5.40 -3.17 6.63
N GLU A 37 4.30 -2.96 7.35
CA GLU A 37 2.95 -3.37 6.95
C GLU A 37 2.50 -2.64 5.67
N GLU A 38 2.62 -1.31 5.61
CA GLU A 38 2.31 -0.49 4.43
C GLU A 38 3.17 -0.89 3.21
N ALA A 39 4.48 -1.09 3.40
CA ALA A 39 5.36 -1.52 2.30
C ALA A 39 5.00 -2.92 1.76
N ASN A 40 4.55 -3.82 2.63
CA ASN A 40 4.06 -5.14 2.20
C ASN A 40 2.67 -5.05 1.57
N GLU A 41 1.80 -4.18 2.07
CA GLU A 41 0.46 -3.97 1.53
C GLU A 41 0.53 -3.42 0.10
N ASP A 42 1.40 -2.46 -0.18
CA ASP A 42 1.61 -1.93 -1.54
C ASP A 42 2.01 -3.05 -2.51
N GLU A 43 2.96 -3.90 -2.12
CA GLU A 43 3.44 -5.01 -2.96
C GLU A 43 2.38 -6.11 -3.17
N ILE A 44 1.60 -6.42 -2.14
CA ILE A 44 0.63 -7.54 -2.15
C ILE A 44 -0.78 -7.07 -2.56
N SER A 45 -1.04 -5.77 -2.61
CA SER A 45 -2.34 -5.16 -2.92
C SER A 45 -2.97 -5.74 -4.18
N GLY A 46 -2.18 -5.88 -5.25
CA GLY A 46 -2.64 -6.48 -6.49
C GLY A 46 -3.17 -7.90 -6.29
N ILE A 47 -2.45 -8.74 -5.54
CA ILE A 47 -2.85 -10.12 -5.24
C ILE A 47 -4.14 -10.16 -4.41
N LEU A 48 -4.28 -9.27 -3.42
CA LEU A 48 -5.48 -9.20 -2.58
C LEU A 48 -6.71 -8.77 -3.39
N ILE A 49 -6.54 -7.77 -4.27
CA ILE A 49 -7.61 -7.31 -5.16
C ILE A 49 -8.01 -8.42 -6.13
N ILE A 50 -7.04 -9.13 -6.72
CA ILE A 50 -7.31 -10.30 -7.59
C ILE A 50 -8.15 -11.33 -6.83
N LYS A 51 -7.72 -11.76 -5.63
CA LYS A 51 -8.47 -12.73 -4.82
C LYS A 51 -9.87 -12.25 -4.44
N ALA A 52 -10.05 -10.95 -4.18
CA ALA A 52 -11.35 -10.37 -3.88
C ALA A 52 -12.26 -10.40 -5.12
N LEU A 53 -11.72 -10.05 -6.29
CA LEU A 53 -12.43 -10.11 -7.57
C LEU A 53 -12.80 -11.54 -7.95
N GLU A 54 -11.92 -12.53 -7.74
CA GLU A 54 -12.21 -13.95 -7.96
C GLU A 54 -13.42 -14.42 -7.12
N LYS A 55 -13.50 -14.00 -5.86
CA LYS A 55 -14.64 -14.32 -4.99
C LYS A 55 -15.94 -13.67 -5.47
N LEU A 56 -15.87 -12.42 -5.94
CA LEU A 56 -17.04 -11.66 -6.39
C LEU A 56 -17.57 -12.14 -7.75
N LEU A 57 -16.68 -12.46 -8.68
CA LEU A 57 -17.04 -12.84 -10.05
C LEU A 57 -17.50 -14.31 -10.15
N GLY A 58 -17.27 -15.10 -9.10
CA GLY A 58 -17.52 -16.54 -9.14
C GLY A 58 -16.60 -17.25 -10.15
N ARG A 59 -16.55 -18.58 -10.10
CA ARG A 59 -15.71 -19.41 -10.98
C ARG A 59 -16.15 -19.40 -12.47
N GLU A 60 -17.07 -18.53 -12.87
CA GLU A 60 -17.71 -18.63 -14.19
C GLU A 60 -16.83 -18.17 -15.36
N LYS A 61 -15.71 -17.49 -15.12
CA LYS A 61 -14.74 -17.19 -16.17
C LYS A 61 -13.31 -17.22 -15.63
N GLU A 62 -12.44 -17.98 -16.29
CA GLU A 62 -10.98 -17.82 -16.21
C GLU A 62 -10.62 -16.46 -16.81
N ILE A 63 -10.91 -15.38 -16.07
CA ILE A 63 -10.45 -14.05 -16.43
C ILE A 63 -9.00 -14.02 -15.96
N PRO A 64 -8.02 -13.81 -16.85
CA PRO A 64 -6.67 -13.53 -16.41
C PRO A 64 -6.72 -12.18 -15.68
N LEU A 65 -6.82 -12.24 -14.35
CA LEU A 65 -6.91 -11.07 -13.49
C LEU A 65 -5.52 -10.44 -13.39
N ILE A 66 -5.17 -9.70 -14.44
CA ILE A 66 -3.95 -8.90 -14.50
C ILE A 66 -4.33 -7.48 -14.10
N ILE A 67 -3.85 -7.04 -12.95
CA ILE A 67 -3.94 -5.64 -12.55
C ILE A 67 -2.76 -4.92 -13.19
N SER A 68 -3.05 -4.02 -14.12
CA SER A 68 -2.06 -3.14 -14.71
C SER A 68 -2.42 -1.68 -14.40
N PRO A 69 -1.44 -0.85 -14.02
CA PRO A 69 -1.68 0.57 -13.84
C PRO A 69 -2.05 1.20 -15.19
N VAL A 70 -3.28 1.70 -15.30
CA VAL A 70 -3.75 2.40 -16.48
C VAL A 70 -3.53 3.90 -16.29
N LYS A 71 -2.76 4.51 -17.19
CA LYS A 71 -2.61 5.97 -17.19
C LYS A 71 -3.96 6.62 -17.48
N PRO A 72 -4.42 7.58 -16.66
CA PRO A 72 -5.68 8.26 -16.91
C PRO A 72 -5.64 8.98 -18.26
N LYS A 73 -6.76 8.93 -18.99
CA LYS A 73 -6.89 9.58 -20.32
C LYS A 73 -6.92 11.11 -20.21
N VAL A 74 -7.26 11.63 -19.04
CA VAL A 74 -7.31 13.05 -18.73
C VAL A 74 -6.21 13.40 -17.74
N VAL A 75 -5.71 14.63 -17.81
CA VAL A 75 -4.73 15.13 -16.84
C VAL A 75 -5.40 15.18 -15.48
N THR A 76 -4.96 14.32 -14.57
CA THR A 76 -5.40 14.31 -13.18
C THR A 76 -4.32 14.91 -12.30
N ASP A 77 -4.65 15.97 -11.56
CA ASP A 77 -3.80 16.54 -10.53
C ASP A 77 -4.46 16.32 -9.15
N ALA A 78 -4.07 15.23 -8.50
CA ALA A 78 -4.54 14.91 -7.15
C ALA A 78 -4.10 15.97 -6.12
N GLY A 79 -2.94 16.61 -6.33
CA GLY A 79 -2.43 17.67 -5.47
C GLY A 79 -3.32 18.91 -5.49
N LYS A 80 -3.75 19.33 -6.69
CA LYS A 80 -4.73 20.42 -6.86
C LYS A 80 -6.06 20.08 -6.17
N ALA A 81 -6.62 18.90 -6.41
CA ALA A 81 -7.88 18.48 -5.81
C ALA A 81 -7.84 18.45 -4.27
N ILE A 82 -6.77 17.93 -3.68
CA ILE A 82 -6.59 17.90 -2.23
C ILE A 82 -6.43 19.32 -1.66
N ARG A 83 -5.75 20.21 -2.38
CA ARG A 83 -5.55 21.60 -1.96
C ARG A 83 -6.86 22.38 -1.95
N GLU A 84 -7.70 22.18 -2.96
CA GLU A 84 -9.06 22.73 -3.03
C GLU A 84 -9.93 22.23 -1.87
N LEU A 85 -9.92 20.91 -1.60
CA LEU A 85 -10.67 20.30 -0.49
C LEU A 85 -10.20 20.76 0.90
N ARG A 86 -8.92 21.12 1.06
CA ARG A 86 -8.40 21.72 2.31
C ARG A 86 -8.77 23.20 2.42
N GLY A 87 -8.74 23.93 1.30
CA GLY A 87 -9.12 25.33 1.24
C GLY A 87 -10.60 25.55 1.54
N SER A 88 -11.47 24.62 1.15
CA SER A 88 -12.91 24.68 1.40
C SER A 88 -13.33 24.35 2.85
N ARG A 89 -12.39 24.15 3.77
CA ARG A 89 -12.68 23.95 5.20
C ARG A 89 -12.64 25.24 6.02
N PHE A 90 -12.49 26.39 5.37
CA PHE A 90 -12.53 27.73 5.98
C PHE A 90 -13.53 28.63 5.27
#